data_AF-A0A2V5MM54-F1
#
_entry.id   AF-A0A2V5MM54-F1
#
_cell.length_a   1.000
_cell.length_b   1.000
_cell.length_c   1.000
_cell.angle_alpha   90.00
_cell.angle_beta   90.00
_cell.angle_gamma   90.00
#
_symmetry.space_group_name_H-M   'P 1'
#
loop_
_entity.id
_entity.type
_entity.pdbx_description
1 polymer ?
#
loop_
_entity_poly.entity_id
_entity_poly.type
_entity_poly.pdbx_seq_one_letter_code
_entity_poly.pdbx_strand_id
1 'polypeptide(L)'
;MHDPEDRSFFGHPRGLGYIAFTEAWERFSYYGMQSLLVLYMVHRLLHPGHIEHIAGFVPFRHLLEIVYRGPLAVQPLASAIFGLYTGLVYLTPIAGGLLADRVLGRTRTITIGALLMAASQFLVA
;
A
#
# COMPACT_ATOMS: atom_id res chain seq x y z
N MET A 1 33.95 -4.40 7.39
CA MET A 1 33.74 -3.35 8.42
C MET A 1 32.55 -3.72 9.30
N HIS A 2 32.66 -4.79 10.09
CA HIS A 2 31.72 -5.11 11.16
C HIS A 2 32.45 -4.83 12.46
N ASP A 3 32.16 -3.70 13.08
CA ASP A 3 32.64 -3.42 14.43
C ASP A 3 31.52 -3.83 15.41
N PRO A 4 31.70 -4.92 16.18
CA PRO A 4 30.67 -5.42 17.10
C PRO A 4 30.43 -4.50 18.32
N GLU A 5 31.26 -3.47 18.53
CA GLU A 5 31.17 -2.53 19.64
C GLU A 5 30.44 -1.21 19.27
N ASP A 6 29.94 -1.07 18.03
CA ASP A 6 29.32 0.18 17.57
C ASP A 6 27.90 0.40 18.13
N ARG A 7 27.85 0.82 19.40
CA ARG A 7 26.65 1.13 20.19
C ARG A 7 26.30 2.62 20.16
N SER A 8 26.25 3.22 18.97
CA SER A 8 26.10 4.67 18.84
C SER A 8 24.65 5.18 18.79
N PHE A 9 23.63 4.31 18.69
CA PHE A 9 22.21 4.71 18.68
C PHE A 9 21.46 4.03 19.84
N PHE A 10 21.24 4.75 20.95
CA PHE A 10 20.57 4.22 22.16
C PHE A 10 21.09 2.86 22.66
N GLY A 11 22.38 2.54 22.44
CA GLY A 11 22.98 1.25 22.81
C GLY A 11 22.84 0.13 21.76
N HIS A 12 22.20 0.40 20.61
CA HIS A 12 21.98 -0.52 19.51
C HIS A 12 22.90 -0.23 18.30
N PRO A 13 23.06 -1.20 17.36
CA PRO A 13 23.86 -1.03 16.15
C PRO A 13 23.40 0.17 15.31
N ARG A 14 24.34 0.95 14.75
CA ARG A 14 24.04 2.14 13.92
C ARG A 14 23.06 1.91 12.77
N GLY A 15 23.09 0.71 12.16
CA GLY A 15 22.18 0.35 11.08
C GLY A 15 20.70 0.39 11.46
N LEU A 16 20.37 0.18 12.75
CA LEU A 16 19.00 0.22 13.24
C LEU A 16 18.39 1.62 13.09
N GLY A 17 19.16 2.68 13.32
CA GLY A 17 18.66 4.06 13.19
C GLY A 17 18.18 4.37 11.78
N TYR A 18 18.94 3.94 10.76
CA TYR A 18 18.58 4.10 9.35
C TYR A 18 17.32 3.31 8.99
N ILE A 19 17.23 2.05 9.44
CA ILE A 19 16.05 1.20 9.18
C ILE A 19 14.82 1.78 9.87
N ALA A 20 14.93 2.19 11.14
CA ALA A 20 13.82 2.75 11.91
C ALA A 20 13.30 4.05 11.30
N PHE A 21 14.20 4.93 10.85
CA PHE A 21 13.81 6.17 10.16
C PHE A 21 13.13 5.88 8.82
N THR A 22 13.68 4.95 8.04
CA THR A 22 13.10 4.54 6.75
C THR A 22 11.71 3.92 6.94
N GLU A 23 11.57 3.01 7.91
CA GLU A 23 10.29 2.39 8.29
C GLU A 23 9.27 3.43 8.77
N ALA A 24 9.70 4.42 9.57
CA ALA A 24 8.83 5.49 10.03
C ALA A 24 8.28 6.32 8.87
N TRP A 25 9.13 6.65 7.90
CA TRP A 25 8.72 7.39 6.70
C TRP A 25 7.79 6.55 5.80
N GLU A 26 8.08 5.26 5.66
CA GLU A 26 7.24 4.33 4.93
C GLU A 26 5.82 4.27 5.54
N ARG A 27 5.74 4.05 6.85
CA ARG A 27 4.47 3.99 7.58
C ARG A 27 3.72 5.31 7.55
N PHE A 28 4.42 6.44 7.66
CA PHE A 28 3.81 7.76 7.54
C PHE A 28 3.13 7.94 6.18
N SER A 29 3.82 7.59 5.09
CA SER A 29 3.25 7.64 3.74
C SER A 29 2.06 6.68 3.58
N TYR A 30 2.19 5.45 4.09
CA TYR A 30 1.15 4.43 4.00
C TYR A 30 -0.14 4.86 4.71
N TYR A 31 -0.04 5.28 5.98
CA TYR A 31 -1.23 5.72 6.74
C TYR A 31 -1.79 7.04 6.20
N GLY A 32 -0.94 7.95 5.71
CA GLY A 32 -1.34 9.17 5.02
C GLY A 32 -2.22 8.86 3.80
N MET A 33 -1.72 8.03 2.88
CA MET A 33 -2.49 7.56 1.72
C MET A 33 -3.79 6.87 2.14
N GLN A 34 -3.74 5.97 3.12
CA GLN A 34 -4.89 5.22 3.58
C GLN A 34 -6.05 6.14 4.02
N SER A 35 -5.74 7.21 4.76
CA SER A 35 -6.74 8.17 5.25
C SER A 35 -7.33 9.04 4.12
N LEU A 36 -6.50 9.53 3.21
CA LEU A 36 -6.91 10.41 2.13
C LEU A 36 -7.64 9.65 1.02
N LEU A 37 -7.25 8.40 0.74
CA LEU A 37 -7.84 7.58 -0.32
C LEU A 37 -9.32 7.31 -0.06
N VAL A 38 -9.71 6.97 1.18
CA VAL A 38 -11.12 6.73 1.52
C VAL A 38 -11.95 7.99 1.34
N LEU A 39 -11.44 9.13 1.82
CA LEU A 39 -12.11 10.42 1.66
C LEU A 39 -12.25 10.79 0.18
N TYR A 40 -11.20 10.59 -0.61
CA TYR A 40 -11.20 10.82 -2.04
C TYR A 40 -12.21 9.93 -2.78
N MET A 41 -12.28 8.64 -2.43
CA MET A 41 -13.23 7.72 -3.03
C MET A 41 -14.68 8.14 -2.79
N VAL A 42 -15.01 8.50 -1.54
CA VAL A 42 -16.39 8.88 -1.14
C VAL A 42 -16.80 10.24 -1.73
N HIS A 43 -15.89 11.22 -1.76
CA HIS A 43 -16.26 12.60 -2.10
C HIS A 43 -15.98 13.00 -3.55
N ARG A 44 -15.09 12.30 -4.26
CA ARG A 44 -14.66 12.67 -5.61
C ARG A 44 -14.80 11.53 -6.61
N LEU A 45 -14.19 10.38 -6.33
CA LEU A 45 -14.03 9.31 -7.32
C LEU A 45 -15.36 8.62 -7.69
N LEU A 46 -16.22 8.37 -6.69
CA LEU A 46 -17.46 7.60 -6.86
C LEU A 46 -18.71 8.49 -7.06
N HIS A 47 -18.53 9.78 -7.35
CA HIS A 47 -19.66 10.66 -7.63
C HIS A 47 -20.15 10.48 -9.08
N PRO A 48 -21.48 10.47 -9.33
CA PRO A 48 -22.01 10.43 -10.70
C PRO A 48 -21.42 11.57 -11.54
N GLY A 49 -20.81 11.22 -12.68
CA GLY A 49 -20.05 12.10 -13.58
C GLY A 49 -18.55 11.75 -13.73
N HIS A 50 -17.87 11.24 -12.69
CA HIS A 50 -16.45 10.84 -12.78
C HIS A 50 -16.25 9.35 -13.02
N ILE A 51 -17.20 8.52 -12.57
CA ILE A 51 -17.14 7.06 -12.69
C ILE A 51 -17.07 6.60 -14.15
N GLU A 52 -17.71 7.34 -15.06
CA GLU A 52 -17.88 6.97 -16.47
C GLU A 52 -16.59 7.13 -17.30
N HIS A 53 -15.62 7.90 -16.82
CA HIS A 53 -14.31 8.04 -17.46
C HIS A 53 -13.28 7.02 -16.98
N ILE A 54 -13.61 6.22 -15.96
CA ILE A 54 -12.70 5.22 -15.42
C ILE A 54 -12.78 3.96 -16.29
N ALA A 55 -11.72 3.72 -17.05
CA ALA A 55 -11.59 2.53 -17.88
C ALA A 55 -11.75 1.24 -17.05
N GLY A 56 -12.71 0.39 -17.41
CA GLY A 56 -12.91 -0.91 -16.76
C GLY A 56 -13.60 -0.87 -15.39
N PHE A 57 -14.11 0.28 -14.95
CA PHE A 57 -14.79 0.36 -13.64
C PHE A 57 -16.13 -0.40 -13.61
N VAL A 58 -16.85 -0.42 -14.73
CA VAL A 58 -18.14 -1.14 -14.86
C VAL A 58 -18.00 -2.64 -14.58
N PRO A 59 -17.11 -3.41 -15.26
CA PRO A 59 -16.94 -4.83 -14.95
C PRO A 59 -16.38 -5.07 -13.55
N PHE A 60 -15.51 -4.19 -13.04
CA PHE A 60 -14.97 -4.30 -11.69
C PHE A 60 -16.05 -4.12 -10.61
N ARG A 61 -16.93 -3.12 -10.77
CA ARG A 61 -18.08 -2.89 -9.89
C ARG A 61 -18.98 -4.11 -9.84
N HIS A 62 -19.30 -4.70 -11.00
CA HIS A 62 -20.14 -5.88 -11.05
C HIS A 62 -19.51 -7.09 -10.35
N LEU A 63 -18.19 -7.28 -10.46
CA LEU A 63 -17.48 -8.33 -9.71
C LEU A 63 -17.69 -8.15 -8.20
N LEU A 64 -17.52 -6.92 -7.68
CA LEU A 64 -17.76 -6.64 -6.27
C LEU A 64 -19.23 -6.84 -5.87
N GLU A 65 -20.19 -6.41 -6.69
CA GLU A 65 -21.61 -6.61 -6.43
C GLU A 65 -22.00 -8.09 -6.39
N ILE A 66 -21.34 -8.95 -7.18
CA ILE A 66 -21.50 -10.41 -7.12
C ILE A 66 -20.97 -10.96 -5.79
N VAL A 67 -19.77 -10.56 -5.39
CA VAL A 67 -19.13 -11.02 -4.14
C VAL A 67 -19.94 -10.58 -2.91
N TYR A 68 -20.40 -9.33 -2.89
CA TYR A 68 -21.16 -8.75 -1.79
C TYR A 68 -22.68 -8.95 -1.90
N ARG A 69 -23.15 -9.72 -2.90
CA ARG A 69 -24.56 -10.09 -3.16
C ARG A 69 -25.55 -8.92 -3.13
N GLY A 70 -25.31 -7.88 -3.94
CA GLY A 70 -26.29 -6.81 -4.15
C GLY A 70 -25.73 -5.52 -4.73
N PRO A 71 -26.61 -4.59 -5.17
CA PRO A 71 -26.20 -3.28 -5.67
C PRO A 71 -25.60 -2.43 -4.54
N LEU A 72 -24.32 -2.07 -4.67
CA LEU A 72 -23.61 -1.30 -3.65
C LEU A 72 -23.82 0.20 -3.90
N ALA A 73 -24.28 0.91 -2.86
CA ALA A 73 -24.22 2.36 -2.81
C ALA A 73 -22.76 2.85 -2.73
N VAL A 74 -22.53 4.15 -2.95
CA VAL A 74 -21.18 4.75 -3.00
C VAL A 74 -20.34 4.43 -1.76
N GLN A 75 -20.93 4.55 -0.56
CA GLN A 75 -20.22 4.33 0.70
C GLN A 75 -19.83 2.85 0.91
N PRO A 76 -20.74 1.86 0.80
CA PRO A 76 -20.38 0.43 0.83
C PRO A 76 -19.36 0.03 -0.23
N LEU A 77 -19.45 0.61 -1.44
CA LEU A 77 -18.51 0.33 -2.53
C LEU A 77 -17.10 0.83 -2.18
N ALA A 78 -16.97 2.05 -1.64
CA ALA A 78 -15.69 2.58 -1.17
C ALA A 78 -15.08 1.69 -0.07
N SER A 79 -15.89 1.27 0.91
CA SER A 79 -15.43 0.38 1.98
C SER A 79 -15.01 -1.01 1.46
N ALA A 80 -15.69 -1.56 0.45
CA ALA A 80 -15.33 -2.82 -0.18
C ALA A 80 -13.98 -2.73 -0.92
N ILE A 81 -13.79 -1.67 -1.71
CA ILE A 81 -12.51 -1.41 -2.40
C ILE A 81 -11.39 -1.22 -1.39
N PHE A 82 -11.65 -0.45 -0.32
CA PHE A 82 -10.68 -0.22 0.75
C PHE A 82 -10.31 -1.50 1.51
N GLY A 83 -11.30 -2.35 1.80
CA GLY A 83 -11.10 -3.64 2.45
C GLY A 83 -10.29 -4.60 1.58
N LEU A 84 -10.58 -4.65 0.28
CA LEU A 84 -9.81 -5.44 -0.68
C LEU A 84 -8.36 -4.94 -0.79
N TYR A 85 -8.17 -3.62 -0.89
CA TYR A 85 -6.85 -2.99 -0.89
C TYR A 85 -6.06 -3.38 0.36
N THR A 86 -6.63 -3.17 1.54
CA THR A 86 -5.97 -3.49 2.82
C THR A 86 -5.65 -4.98 2.91
N GLY A 87 -6.58 -5.86 2.53
CA GLY A 87 -6.35 -7.30 2.51
C GLY A 87 -5.20 -7.71 1.61
N LEU A 88 -5.08 -7.10 0.42
CA LEU A 88 -3.95 -7.33 -0.49
C LEU A 88 -2.64 -6.81 0.09
N VAL A 89 -2.62 -5.65 0.72
CA VAL A 89 -1.42 -5.11 1.39
C VAL A 89 -0.91 -6.06 2.47
N TYR A 90 -1.78 -6.74 3.23
CA TYR A 90 -1.37 -7.75 4.20
C TYR A 90 -0.93 -9.08 3.55
N LEU A 91 -1.42 -9.38 2.35
CA LEU A 91 -1.07 -10.59 1.61
C LEU A 91 0.27 -10.46 0.86
N THR A 92 0.54 -9.29 0.27
CA THR A 92 1.73 -9.03 -0.55
C THR A 92 3.08 -9.32 0.15
N PRO A 93 3.27 -9.08 1.46
CA PRO A 93 4.50 -9.43 2.16
C PRO A 93 4.85 -10.92 2.10
N ILE A 94 3.85 -11.81 2.05
CA ILE A 94 4.07 -13.25 1.91
C ILE A 94 4.70 -13.53 0.54
N ALA A 95 4.14 -12.95 -0.52
CA ALA A 95 4.70 -13.08 -1.87
C ALA A 95 6.09 -12.41 -1.98
N GLY A 96 6.26 -11.25 -1.36
CA GLY A 96 7.51 -10.50 -1.34
C GLY A 96 8.65 -11.24 -0.62
N GLY A 97 8.34 -11.90 0.50
CA GLY A 97 9.29 -12.75 1.23
C GLY A 97 9.74 -13.94 0.38
N LEU A 98 8.79 -14.67 -0.21
CA LEU A 98 9.12 -15.79 -1.10
C LEU A 98 9.97 -15.36 -2.32
N LEU A 99 9.71 -14.16 -2.86
CA LEU A 99 10.48 -13.59 -3.97
C LEU A 99 11.89 -13.17 -3.53
N ALA A 100 12.03 -12.59 -2.34
CA ALA A 100 13.32 -12.22 -1.76
C ALA A 100 14.19 -13.45 -1.49
N ASP A 101 13.59 -14.54 -1.02
CA ASP A 101 14.30 -15.76 -0.64
C ASP A 101 14.77 -16.58 -1.85
N ARG A 102 14.00 -16.59 -2.94
CA ARG A 102 14.27 -17.48 -4.08
C ARG A 102 14.94 -16.81 -5.28
N VAL A 103 14.72 -15.50 -5.50
CA VAL A 103 15.05 -14.88 -6.80
C VAL A 103 15.87 -13.61 -6.67
N LEU A 104 15.40 -12.60 -5.93
CA LEU A 104 15.99 -11.25 -5.99
C LEU A 104 16.99 -10.92 -4.87
N GLY A 105 16.93 -11.62 -3.75
CA GLY A 105 17.67 -11.26 -2.55
C GLY A 105 17.06 -10.07 -1.79
N ARG A 106 17.38 -9.98 -0.50
CA ARG A 106 16.74 -9.05 0.45
C ARG A 106 16.83 -7.58 0.05
N THR A 107 18.00 -7.10 -0.35
CA THR A 107 18.24 -5.66 -0.61
C THR A 107 17.49 -5.18 -1.85
N ARG A 108 17.50 -5.96 -2.94
CA ARG A 108 16.80 -5.59 -4.18
C ARG A 108 15.28 -5.60 -4.00
N THR A 109 14.74 -6.59 -3.29
CA THR A 109 13.30 -6.65 -3.02
C THR A 109 12.82 -5.42 -2.23
N ILE A 110 13.58 -5.00 -1.21
CA ILE A 110 13.24 -3.80 -0.42
C ILE A 110 13.28 -2.54 -1.29
N THR A 111 14.34 -2.35 -2.10
CA THR A 111 14.45 -1.16 -2.96
C THR A 111 13.35 -1.10 -4.02
N ILE A 112 13.00 -2.24 -4.64
CA ILE A 112 11.90 -2.30 -5.62
C ILE A 112 10.57 -1.99 -4.95
N GLY A 113 10.32 -2.52 -3.75
CA GLY A 113 9.12 -2.20 -2.97
C GLY A 113 9.02 -0.71 -2.65
N ALA A 114 10.10 -0.10 -2.18
CA ALA A 114 10.15 1.33 -1.89
C ALA A 114 9.93 2.20 -3.13
N LEU A 115 10.55 1.84 -4.27
CA LEU A 115 10.33 2.54 -5.54
C LEU A 115 8.89 2.43 -6.03
N LEU A 116 8.30 1.24 -5.90
CA LEU A 116 6.90 1.01 -6.26
C LEU A 116 5.95 1.82 -5.37
N MET A 117 6.24 1.91 -4.07
CA MET A 117 5.45 2.72 -3.15
C MET A 117 5.57 4.22 -3.47
N ALA A 118 6.77 4.69 -3.80
CA ALA A 118 6.99 6.07 -4.23
C ALA A 118 6.25 6.38 -5.55
N ALA A 119 6.29 5.48 -6.53
CA ALA A 119 5.57 5.62 -7.79
C ALA A 119 4.05 5.68 -7.56
N SER A 120 3.52 4.82 -6.67
CA SER A 120 2.10 4.85 -6.28
C SER A 120 1.71 6.21 -5.70
N GLN A 121 2.51 6.75 -4.77
CA GLN A 121 2.21 8.04 -4.15
C GLN A 121 2.29 9.19 -5.16
N PHE A 122 3.22 9.13 -6.11
CA PHE A 122 3.35 10.12 -7.18
C PHE A 122 2.15 10.12 -8.13
N LEU A 123 1.57 8.95 -8.42
CA LEU A 123 0.37 8.84 -9.27
C LEU A 123 -0.91 9.31 -8.58
N VAL A 124 -0.94 9.32 -7.25
CA VAL A 124 -2.09 9.77 -6.44
C VAL A 124 -2.05 11.28 -6.17
N ALA A 125 -0.88 11.91 -6.29
CA ALA A 125 -0.69 13.35 -6.11
C ALA A 125 -1.29 14.15 -7.29
#